data_AF-Q2KB02-F1
#
_entry.id   AF-Q2KB02-F1
#
_cell.length_a   1.000
_cell.length_b   1.000
_cell.length_c   1.000
_cell.angle_alpha   90.00
_cell.angle_beta   90.00
_cell.angle_gamma   90.00
#
_symmetry.space_group_name_H-M   'P 1'
#
loop_
_entity.id
_entity.type
_entity.pdbx_description
1 polymer ?
#
loop_
_entity_poly.entity_id
_entity_poly.type
_entity_poly.pdbx_seq_one_letter_code
_entity_poly.pdbx_strand_id
1 'polypeptide(L)'
;MTLIAIRNLGVTLGNPLFSNLNLVVNSGDRIGLVAANGRGKSTLLACITGALEPSEGEITKARGLTIGHVAQNVPAALSDTPFYDAVLQALPADQAESESWRVDVVLESLEVSEVMRGRPLKQLSGGWQRLAMIARSWVTEPDVLLLDEPTNHLDLEKIAQLESWLNALPRDVPVILSSHDRAFLDATTNRTLFLRPEQSPVFALPYSRARAALDEIDAAEARRYERDMKTAEQLRKQAAKLNNIGINSGSDLLVVKTKQLKQRAEKLEDAAKPAHLERSAGAIRLANRGTHAKVLVTLDDTAVTTPDGTLLFKTGRQFICQDDRIVLLGLNGAGKSRLVTMLKQAIERPEAAPNGIKATPSLVLGYGDQALADLADRDTPIGTIIRRFDVGDQRARALLAGAGMTVDMQAKPIGQLSGGQKARLGMLVLRLTEPNFYLLDEPTNHLDIEGQEALENQLMAHEASCLLVSHDRSFVRAVGNRFWQIEKKRLVQVESPEGFFASVAG
;
A
#
# COMPACT_ATOMS: atom_id res chain seq x y z
N MET A 1 11.85 -9.73 -27.88
CA MET A 1 10.94 -10.80 -28.33
C MET A 1 9.69 -10.75 -27.46
N THR A 2 8.49 -11.01 -28.00
CA THR A 2 7.26 -11.09 -27.18
C THR A 2 7.16 -12.45 -26.52
N LEU A 3 7.02 -12.47 -25.18
CA LEU A 3 6.96 -13.70 -24.38
C LEU A 3 5.54 -13.99 -23.90
N ILE A 4 4.77 -12.95 -23.54
CA ILE A 4 3.37 -13.07 -23.11
C ILE A 4 2.55 -11.98 -23.79
N ALA A 5 1.40 -12.38 -24.36
CA ALA A 5 0.41 -11.47 -24.93
C ALA A 5 -0.95 -11.73 -24.29
N ILE A 6 -1.52 -10.69 -23.69
CA ILE A 6 -2.83 -10.69 -23.03
C ILE A 6 -3.78 -9.86 -23.90
N ARG A 7 -4.91 -10.44 -24.30
CA ARG A 7 -5.90 -9.79 -25.17
C ARG A 7 -7.28 -9.83 -24.57
N ASN A 8 -7.88 -8.65 -24.39
CA ASN A 8 -9.23 -8.46 -23.86
C ASN A 8 -9.52 -9.28 -22.60
N LEU A 9 -8.53 -9.42 -21.71
CA LEU A 9 -8.65 -10.27 -20.54
C LEU A 9 -9.64 -9.66 -19.55
N GLY A 10 -10.55 -10.49 -19.06
CA GLY A 10 -11.52 -10.13 -18.03
C GLY A 10 -11.65 -11.23 -16.96
N VAL A 11 -11.80 -10.82 -15.71
CA VAL A 11 -12.01 -11.74 -14.58
C VAL A 11 -13.16 -11.25 -13.71
N THR A 12 -14.12 -12.14 -13.47
CA THR A 12 -15.28 -11.89 -12.61
C THR A 12 -15.33 -12.90 -11.47
N LEU A 13 -15.25 -12.42 -10.23
CA LEU A 13 -15.40 -13.23 -9.01
C LEU A 13 -16.55 -12.66 -8.18
N GLY A 14 -17.78 -13.04 -8.52
CA GLY A 14 -19.01 -12.41 -8.03
C GLY A 14 -19.27 -11.05 -8.67
N ASN A 15 -18.30 -10.13 -8.60
CA ASN A 15 -18.28 -8.87 -9.34
C ASN A 15 -17.08 -8.82 -10.31
N PRO A 16 -17.16 -8.06 -11.42
CA PRO A 16 -16.02 -7.85 -12.31
C PRO A 16 -14.85 -7.20 -11.56
N LEU A 17 -13.68 -7.85 -11.59
CA LEU A 17 -12.44 -7.31 -11.02
C LEU A 17 -11.79 -6.33 -12.00
N PHE A 18 -11.59 -6.79 -13.22
CA PHE A 18 -11.11 -6.03 -14.37
C PHE A 18 -11.63 -6.65 -15.67
N SER A 19 -11.70 -5.84 -16.72
CA SER A 19 -12.16 -6.22 -18.06
C SER A 19 -11.35 -5.49 -19.12
N ASN A 20 -11.37 -6.00 -20.36
CA ASN A 20 -10.72 -5.41 -21.53
C ASN A 20 -9.20 -5.15 -21.34
N LEU A 21 -8.52 -5.94 -20.49
CA LEU A 21 -7.10 -5.78 -20.26
C LEU A 21 -6.31 -6.27 -21.49
N ASN A 22 -5.48 -5.38 -22.02
CA ASN A 22 -4.55 -5.69 -23.11
C ASN A 22 -3.13 -5.37 -22.62
N LEU A 23 -2.25 -6.37 -22.66
CA LEU A 23 -0.87 -6.24 -22.21
C LEU A 23 0.06 -7.10 -23.08
N VAL A 24 1.18 -6.53 -23.47
CA VAL A 24 2.26 -7.26 -24.15
C VAL A 24 3.51 -7.18 -23.28
N VAL A 25 4.07 -8.35 -22.96
CA VAL A 25 5.29 -8.53 -22.19
C VAL A 25 6.38 -9.01 -23.13
N ASN A 26 7.40 -8.17 -23.30
CA ASN A 26 8.57 -8.39 -24.12
C ASN A 26 9.80 -8.62 -23.26
N SER A 27 10.83 -9.23 -23.84
CA SER A 27 12.16 -9.32 -23.24
C SER A 27 12.63 -7.96 -22.71
N GLY A 28 13.09 -7.92 -21.46
CA GLY A 28 13.59 -6.73 -20.79
C GLY A 28 12.56 -5.73 -20.25
N ASP A 29 11.27 -6.06 -20.35
CA ASP A 29 10.26 -5.31 -19.64
C ASP A 29 10.44 -5.46 -18.12
N ARG A 30 10.29 -4.35 -17.39
CA ARG A 30 10.16 -4.31 -15.93
C ARG A 30 8.84 -3.61 -15.62
N ILE A 31 7.78 -4.38 -15.46
CA ILE A 31 6.41 -3.88 -15.35
C ILE A 31 5.99 -3.82 -13.88
N GLY A 32 5.73 -2.62 -13.39
CA GLY A 32 5.05 -2.39 -12.12
C GLY A 32 3.53 -2.57 -12.27
N LEU A 33 2.95 -3.49 -11.52
CA LEU A 33 1.51 -3.74 -11.44
C LEU A 33 0.91 -2.99 -10.24
N VAL A 34 0.20 -1.90 -10.54
CA VAL A 34 -0.45 -1.04 -9.54
C VAL A 34 -1.95 -1.23 -9.60
N ALA A 35 -2.57 -1.48 -8.45
CA ALA A 35 -4.02 -1.54 -8.31
C ALA A 35 -4.42 -1.21 -6.87
N ALA A 36 -5.63 -0.67 -6.69
CA ALA A 36 -6.25 -0.59 -5.38
C ALA A 36 -6.46 -1.98 -4.75
N ASN A 37 -6.59 -2.01 -3.43
CA ASN A 37 -6.76 -3.26 -2.69
C ASN A 37 -7.98 -4.06 -3.16
N GLY A 38 -7.78 -5.34 -3.45
CA GLY A 38 -8.84 -6.24 -3.91
C GLY A 38 -9.24 -6.09 -5.38
N ARG A 39 -8.47 -5.34 -6.19
CA ARG A 39 -8.72 -5.18 -7.64
C ARG A 39 -8.06 -6.24 -8.54
N GLY A 40 -7.57 -7.33 -7.94
CA GLY A 40 -7.17 -8.52 -8.69
C GLY A 40 -5.71 -8.56 -9.15
N LYS A 41 -4.76 -7.93 -8.43
CA LYS A 41 -3.31 -8.06 -8.71
C LYS A 41 -2.86 -9.51 -8.72
N SER A 42 -3.02 -10.19 -7.58
CA SER A 42 -2.71 -11.62 -7.44
C SER A 42 -3.55 -12.48 -8.38
N THR A 43 -4.78 -12.06 -8.68
CA THR A 43 -5.66 -12.72 -9.64
C THR A 43 -5.10 -12.66 -11.06
N LEU A 44 -4.60 -11.51 -11.50
CA LEU A 44 -3.94 -11.34 -12.79
C LEU A 44 -2.67 -12.21 -12.87
N LEU A 45 -1.85 -12.22 -11.81
CA LEU A 45 -0.66 -13.09 -11.75
C LEU A 45 -1.04 -14.59 -11.78
N ALA A 46 -2.13 -14.98 -11.12
CA ALA A 46 -2.67 -16.34 -11.19
C ALA A 46 -3.16 -16.70 -12.62
N CYS A 47 -3.78 -15.78 -13.34
CA CYS A 47 -4.13 -15.98 -14.75
C CYS A 47 -2.87 -16.13 -15.62
N ILE A 48 -1.85 -15.30 -15.41
CA ILE A 48 -0.60 -15.38 -16.17
C ILE A 48 0.13 -16.69 -15.90
N THR A 49 0.13 -17.20 -14.66
CA THR A 49 0.72 -18.52 -14.36
C THR A 49 -0.12 -19.69 -14.88
N GLY A 50 -1.42 -19.49 -15.11
CA GLY A 50 -2.38 -20.53 -15.50
C GLY A 50 -3.03 -21.24 -14.32
N ALA A 51 -2.83 -20.74 -13.09
CA ALA A 51 -3.49 -21.25 -11.88
C ALA A 51 -4.97 -20.84 -11.81
N LEU A 52 -5.39 -19.84 -12.58
CA LEU A 52 -6.78 -19.38 -12.67
C LEU A 52 -7.16 -19.11 -14.12
N GLU A 53 -8.27 -19.68 -14.58
CA GLU A 53 -8.82 -19.37 -15.90
C GLU A 53 -9.50 -18.00 -15.90
N PRO A 54 -9.26 -17.15 -16.92
CA PRO A 54 -9.97 -15.90 -17.05
C PRO A 54 -11.43 -16.13 -17.43
N SER A 55 -12.30 -15.18 -17.09
CA SER A 55 -13.71 -15.21 -17.50
C SER A 55 -13.88 -14.83 -18.97
N GLU A 56 -13.03 -13.93 -19.47
CA GLU A 56 -13.05 -13.42 -20.83
C GLU A 56 -11.63 -13.19 -21.35
N GLY A 57 -11.47 -13.19 -22.67
CA GLY A 57 -10.19 -12.95 -23.34
C GLY A 57 -9.25 -14.14 -23.32
N GLU A 58 -8.00 -13.90 -23.71
CA GLU A 58 -6.98 -14.94 -23.83
C GLU A 58 -5.59 -14.47 -23.38
N ILE A 59 -4.78 -15.42 -22.91
CA ILE A 59 -3.36 -15.23 -22.61
C ILE A 59 -2.57 -16.19 -23.50
N THR A 60 -1.80 -15.64 -24.44
CA THR A 60 -0.88 -16.40 -25.28
C THR A 60 0.54 -16.30 -24.71
N LYS A 61 1.23 -17.43 -24.58
CA LYS A 61 2.61 -17.52 -24.09
C LYS A 61 3.52 -18.07 -25.19
N ALA A 62 4.79 -17.68 -25.19
CA ALA A 62 5.79 -18.32 -26.03
C ALA A 62 5.89 -19.83 -25.72
N ARG A 63 6.21 -20.64 -26.74
CA ARG A 63 6.30 -22.10 -26.58
C ARG A 63 7.47 -22.45 -25.66
N GLY A 64 7.20 -23.26 -24.64
CA GLY A 64 8.21 -23.70 -23.67
C GLY A 64 8.56 -22.66 -22.60
N LEU A 65 7.83 -21.54 -22.54
CA LEU A 65 8.09 -20.46 -21.58
C LEU A 65 7.96 -20.96 -20.13
N THR A 66 9.03 -20.81 -19.36
CA THR A 66 9.06 -21.05 -17.92
C THR A 66 8.76 -19.75 -17.16
N ILE A 67 7.91 -19.85 -16.14
CA ILE A 67 7.49 -18.68 -15.34
C ILE A 67 7.85 -18.96 -13.88
N GLY A 68 8.71 -18.12 -13.32
CA GLY A 68 8.97 -18.06 -11.90
C GLY A 68 7.91 -17.19 -11.22
N HIS A 69 7.24 -17.70 -10.20
CA HIS A 69 6.21 -16.97 -9.48
C HIS A 69 6.47 -17.00 -7.98
N VAL A 70 6.65 -15.81 -7.41
CA VAL A 70 6.80 -15.60 -5.96
C VAL A 70 5.46 -15.16 -5.39
N ALA A 71 4.72 -16.13 -4.84
CA ALA A 71 3.45 -15.87 -4.17
C ALA A 71 3.65 -15.10 -2.85
N GLN A 72 2.56 -14.52 -2.34
CA GLN A 72 2.56 -13.71 -1.12
C GLN A 72 2.94 -14.48 0.16
N ASN A 73 2.58 -15.77 0.24
CA ASN A 73 2.74 -16.58 1.45
C ASN A 73 3.73 -17.71 1.25
N VAL A 74 4.50 -18.01 2.29
CA VAL A 74 5.32 -19.22 2.34
C VAL A 74 4.41 -20.45 2.46
N PRO A 75 4.56 -21.47 1.58
CA PRO A 75 3.85 -22.72 1.72
C PRO A 75 4.11 -23.38 3.07
N ALA A 76 3.04 -23.85 3.75
CA ALA A 76 3.15 -24.47 5.07
C ALA A 76 4.12 -25.68 5.08
N ALA A 77 4.23 -26.40 3.97
CA ALA A 77 5.15 -27.52 3.80
C ALA A 77 6.63 -27.15 3.96
N LEU A 78 7.00 -25.88 3.76
CA LEU A 78 8.38 -25.41 3.85
C LEU A 78 8.73 -24.81 5.22
N SER A 79 7.75 -24.70 6.12
CA SER A 79 7.88 -24.00 7.41
C SER A 79 9.06 -24.51 8.26
N ASP A 80 9.24 -25.83 8.33
CA ASP A 80 10.30 -26.48 9.10
C ASP A 80 11.59 -26.71 8.30
N THR A 81 11.60 -26.38 7.01
CA THR A 81 12.75 -26.63 6.13
C THR A 81 13.80 -25.52 6.32
N PRO A 82 15.10 -25.84 6.45
CA PRO A 82 16.17 -24.84 6.43
C PRO A 82 16.13 -24.00 5.15
N PHE A 83 16.56 -22.73 5.22
CA PHE A 83 16.56 -21.82 4.06
C PHE A 83 17.24 -22.45 2.85
N TYR A 84 18.47 -22.95 3.02
CA TYR A 84 19.25 -23.56 1.94
C TYR A 84 18.49 -24.72 1.29
N ASP A 85 18.02 -25.65 2.12
CA ASP A 85 17.29 -26.83 1.66
C ASP A 85 15.98 -26.45 0.97
N ALA A 86 15.32 -25.38 1.43
CA ALA A 86 14.16 -24.86 0.75
C ALA A 86 14.54 -24.36 -0.65
N VAL A 87 15.66 -23.67 -0.85
CA VAL A 87 16.07 -23.29 -2.22
C VAL A 87 16.42 -24.51 -3.06
N LEU A 88 17.18 -25.45 -2.48
CA LEU A 88 17.58 -26.68 -3.15
C LEU A 88 16.39 -27.53 -3.64
N GLN A 89 15.34 -27.64 -2.83
CA GLN A 89 14.11 -28.37 -3.17
C GLN A 89 13.32 -27.77 -4.35
N ALA A 90 13.68 -26.59 -4.85
CA ALA A 90 13.08 -26.03 -6.06
C ALA A 90 13.69 -26.64 -7.35
N LEU A 91 14.90 -27.20 -7.27
CA LEU A 91 15.53 -27.90 -8.37
C LEU A 91 14.90 -29.31 -8.54
N PRO A 92 14.93 -29.88 -9.77
CA PRO A 92 14.55 -31.28 -9.99
C PRO A 92 15.35 -32.22 -9.08
N ALA A 93 14.68 -33.21 -8.48
CA ALA A 93 15.29 -34.07 -7.47
C ALA A 93 16.50 -34.88 -7.99
N ASP A 94 16.51 -35.19 -9.28
CA ASP A 94 17.61 -35.85 -9.99
C ASP A 94 18.80 -34.92 -10.26
N GLN A 95 18.60 -33.60 -10.20
CA GLN A 95 19.62 -32.57 -10.43
C GLN A 95 20.12 -31.92 -9.14
N ALA A 96 19.38 -32.03 -8.04
CA ALA A 96 19.66 -31.30 -6.80
C ALA A 96 21.10 -31.49 -6.29
N GLU A 97 21.66 -32.70 -6.34
CA GLU A 97 23.03 -32.95 -5.89
C GLU A 97 24.06 -32.28 -6.82
N SER A 98 23.94 -32.49 -8.13
CA SER A 98 24.86 -31.96 -9.14
C SER A 98 24.75 -30.44 -9.35
N GLU A 99 23.58 -29.86 -9.12
CA GLU A 99 23.26 -28.45 -9.35
C GLU A 99 23.14 -27.63 -8.05
N SER A 100 23.50 -28.22 -6.91
CA SER A 100 23.53 -27.53 -5.61
C SER A 100 24.33 -26.22 -5.64
N TRP A 101 25.39 -26.13 -6.46
CA TRP A 101 26.16 -24.90 -6.67
C TRP A 101 25.31 -23.71 -7.16
N ARG A 102 24.21 -23.95 -7.89
CA ARG A 102 23.28 -22.89 -8.33
C ARG A 102 22.63 -22.23 -7.12
N VAL A 103 22.32 -23.02 -6.08
CA VAL A 103 21.80 -22.50 -4.81
C VAL A 103 22.80 -21.54 -4.20
N ASP A 104 24.08 -21.92 -4.10
CA ASP A 104 25.12 -21.06 -3.55
C ASP A 104 25.24 -19.73 -4.30
N VAL A 105 25.26 -19.77 -5.63
CA VAL A 105 25.32 -18.57 -6.49
C VAL A 105 24.12 -17.66 -6.25
N VAL A 106 22.91 -18.22 -6.20
CA VAL A 106 21.70 -17.44 -5.96
C VAL A 106 21.71 -16.82 -4.57
N LEU A 107 22.10 -17.57 -3.54
CA LEU A 107 22.17 -17.09 -2.16
C LEU A 107 23.25 -16.01 -2.00
N GLU A 108 24.37 -16.12 -2.69
CA GLU A 108 25.40 -15.08 -2.73
C GLU A 108 24.89 -13.82 -3.43
N SER A 109 24.21 -13.95 -4.57
CA SER A 109 23.64 -12.81 -5.31
C SER A 109 22.56 -12.05 -4.53
N LEU A 110 21.91 -12.71 -3.57
CA LEU A 110 20.91 -12.14 -2.66
C LEU A 110 21.50 -11.77 -1.29
N GLU A 111 22.84 -11.83 -1.14
CA GLU A 111 23.57 -11.49 0.09
C GLU A 111 23.11 -12.26 1.33
N VAL A 112 22.68 -13.52 1.15
CA VAL A 112 22.20 -14.38 2.24
C VAL A 112 23.39 -14.92 3.05
N SER A 113 23.54 -14.41 4.27
CA SER A 113 24.59 -14.86 5.20
C SER A 113 24.48 -16.36 5.56
N GLU A 114 25.62 -17.03 5.74
CA GLU A 114 25.70 -18.46 6.06
C GLU A 114 24.89 -18.85 7.31
N VAL A 115 24.89 -17.99 8.33
CA VAL A 115 24.12 -18.21 9.57
C VAL A 115 22.62 -18.35 9.31
N MET A 116 22.10 -17.65 8.30
CA MET A 116 20.68 -17.68 7.96
C MET A 116 20.33 -18.88 7.08
N ARG A 117 21.27 -19.38 6.26
CA ARG A 117 21.09 -20.52 5.36
C ARG A 117 20.66 -21.79 6.10
N GLY A 118 21.21 -22.04 7.29
CA GLY A 118 20.90 -23.23 8.10
C GLY A 118 19.65 -23.12 8.97
N ARG A 119 18.99 -21.96 9.03
CA ARG A 119 17.81 -21.78 9.90
C ARG A 119 16.52 -22.21 9.21
N PRO A 120 15.61 -22.92 9.90
CA PRO A 120 14.27 -23.20 9.40
C PRO A 120 13.48 -21.93 9.05
N LEU A 121 12.70 -21.96 7.96
CA LEU A 121 11.93 -20.79 7.50
C LEU A 121 11.03 -20.20 8.59
N LYS A 122 10.38 -21.01 9.42
CA LYS A 122 9.52 -20.51 10.52
C LYS A 122 10.25 -19.71 11.60
N GLN A 123 11.57 -19.90 11.72
CA GLN A 123 12.41 -19.18 12.69
C GLN A 123 13.00 -17.89 12.10
N LEU A 124 12.84 -17.69 10.79
CA LEU A 124 13.29 -16.51 10.07
C LEU A 124 12.24 -15.41 10.14
N SER A 125 12.67 -14.15 10.03
CA SER A 125 11.73 -13.04 9.89
C SER A 125 10.97 -13.14 8.56
N GLY A 126 9.81 -12.49 8.47
CA GLY A 126 9.01 -12.46 7.24
C GLY A 126 9.81 -12.00 6.02
N GLY A 127 10.75 -11.06 6.19
CA GLY A 127 11.61 -10.64 5.09
C GLY A 127 12.63 -11.68 4.62
N TRP A 128 13.22 -12.46 5.53
CA TRP A 128 14.09 -13.57 5.16
C TRP A 128 13.31 -14.70 4.49
N GLN A 129 12.10 -14.97 4.97
CA GLN A 129 11.17 -15.89 4.32
C GLN A 129 10.84 -15.45 2.88
N ARG A 130 10.64 -14.14 2.65
CA ARG A 130 10.39 -13.59 1.32
C ARG A 130 11.60 -13.77 0.40
N LEU A 131 12.81 -13.46 0.87
CA LEU A 131 14.05 -13.70 0.11
C LEU A 131 14.24 -15.19 -0.23
N ALA A 132 13.87 -16.11 0.68
CA ALA A 132 13.90 -17.54 0.39
C ALA A 132 12.96 -17.91 -0.77
N MET A 133 11.76 -17.33 -0.82
CA MET A 133 10.82 -17.57 -1.91
C MET A 133 11.31 -17.00 -3.25
N ILE A 134 11.97 -15.84 -3.22
CA ILE A 134 12.62 -15.24 -4.40
C ILE A 134 13.76 -16.15 -4.88
N ALA A 135 14.64 -16.57 -3.99
CA ALA A 135 15.74 -17.49 -4.28
C ALA A 135 15.24 -18.81 -4.89
N ARG A 136 14.19 -19.41 -4.29
CA ARG A 136 13.52 -20.62 -4.80
C ARG A 136 12.98 -20.44 -6.21
N SER A 137 12.43 -19.27 -6.53
CA SER A 137 11.91 -19.01 -7.87
C SER A 137 13.00 -18.70 -8.88
N TRP A 138 14.13 -18.15 -8.44
CA TRP A 138 15.22 -17.73 -9.32
C TRP A 138 16.20 -18.85 -9.63
N VAL A 139 16.42 -19.78 -8.69
CA VAL A 139 17.33 -20.92 -8.87
C VAL A 139 16.93 -21.85 -10.02
N THR A 140 15.69 -21.79 -10.47
CA THR A 140 15.20 -22.54 -11.63
C THR A 140 15.46 -21.85 -12.97
N GLU A 141 16.07 -20.65 -12.97
CA GLU A 141 16.34 -19.81 -14.15
C GLU A 141 15.10 -19.61 -15.06
N PRO A 142 14.03 -18.99 -14.54
CA PRO A 142 12.82 -18.80 -15.31
C PRO A 142 12.99 -17.76 -16.43
N ASP A 143 12.28 -17.95 -17.55
CA ASP A 143 12.24 -16.98 -18.65
C ASP A 143 11.50 -15.68 -18.27
N VAL A 144 10.57 -15.74 -17.32
CA VAL A 144 9.79 -14.59 -16.82
C VAL A 144 9.65 -14.69 -15.31
N LEU A 145 9.85 -13.57 -14.61
CA LEU A 145 9.66 -13.48 -13.17
C LEU A 145 8.39 -12.69 -12.81
N LEU A 146 7.55 -13.29 -11.96
CA LEU A 146 6.35 -12.68 -11.40
C LEU A 146 6.52 -12.56 -9.88
N LEU A 147 6.47 -11.33 -9.36
CA LEU A 147 6.68 -11.05 -7.95
C LEU A 147 5.43 -10.41 -7.33
N ASP A 148 4.75 -11.12 -6.42
CA ASP A 148 3.57 -10.58 -5.75
C ASP A 148 3.94 -9.95 -4.39
N GLU A 149 3.94 -8.61 -4.32
CA GLU A 149 4.29 -7.80 -3.15
C GLU A 149 5.64 -8.20 -2.53
N PRO A 150 6.76 -8.13 -3.28
CA PRO A 150 8.04 -8.64 -2.81
C PRO A 150 8.67 -7.76 -1.71
N THR A 151 8.22 -6.51 -1.57
CA THR A 151 8.68 -5.58 -0.53
C THR A 151 7.97 -5.76 0.82
N ASN A 152 6.85 -6.48 0.86
CA ASN A 152 6.10 -6.65 2.10
C ASN A 152 6.93 -7.41 3.14
N HIS A 153 6.94 -6.87 4.37
CA HIS A 153 7.72 -7.37 5.51
C HIS A 153 9.26 -7.25 5.35
N LEU A 154 9.74 -6.59 4.29
CA LEU A 154 11.14 -6.21 4.18
C LEU A 154 11.40 -4.92 4.95
N ASP A 155 12.58 -4.84 5.53
CA ASP A 155 13.13 -3.59 6.04
C ASP A 155 13.89 -2.86 4.95
N LEU A 156 14.24 -1.61 5.22
CA LEU A 156 14.87 -0.75 4.23
C LEU A 156 16.17 -1.34 3.64
N GLU A 157 16.96 -2.05 4.45
CA GLU A 157 18.19 -2.73 4.02
C GLU A 157 17.89 -3.85 3.02
N LYS A 158 16.93 -4.73 3.34
CA LYS A 158 16.54 -5.79 2.40
C LYS A 158 15.80 -5.26 1.18
N ILE A 159 15.07 -4.15 1.30
CA ILE A 159 14.48 -3.46 0.14
C ILE A 159 15.61 -3.02 -0.80
N ALA A 160 16.66 -2.38 -0.28
CA ALA A 160 17.79 -1.96 -1.10
C ALA A 160 18.56 -3.14 -1.71
N GLN A 161 18.78 -4.23 -0.96
CA GLN A 161 19.35 -5.46 -1.49
C GLN A 161 18.51 -6.02 -2.65
N LEU A 162 17.19 -6.06 -2.49
CA LEU A 162 16.27 -6.52 -3.52
C LEU A 162 16.28 -5.60 -4.75
N GLU A 163 16.37 -4.28 -4.56
CA GLU A 163 16.52 -3.31 -5.66
C GLU A 163 17.80 -3.56 -6.45
N SER A 164 18.92 -3.71 -5.75
CA SER A 164 20.22 -4.01 -6.35
C SER A 164 20.16 -5.31 -7.17
N TRP A 165 19.61 -6.37 -6.57
CA TRP A 165 19.44 -7.67 -7.22
C TRP A 165 18.54 -7.58 -8.46
N LEU A 166 17.37 -6.93 -8.38
CA LEU A 166 16.45 -6.77 -9.52
C LEU A 166 17.08 -6.00 -10.68
N ASN A 167 17.88 -4.99 -10.37
CA ASN A 167 18.59 -4.18 -11.35
C ASN A 167 19.81 -4.88 -11.94
N ALA A 168 20.37 -5.87 -11.23
CA ALA A 168 21.45 -6.74 -11.70
C ALA A 168 20.96 -7.94 -12.54
N LEU A 169 19.66 -8.22 -12.55
CA LEU A 169 19.08 -9.31 -13.34
C LEU A 169 19.43 -9.16 -14.84
N PRO A 170 19.52 -10.29 -15.59
CA PRO A 170 19.69 -10.25 -17.03
C PRO A 170 18.67 -9.33 -17.71
N ARG A 171 19.16 -8.49 -18.63
CA ARG A 171 18.36 -7.45 -19.29
C ARG A 171 17.25 -7.99 -20.16
N ASP A 172 17.30 -9.25 -20.54
CA ASP A 172 16.35 -9.91 -21.43
C ASP A 172 15.22 -10.63 -20.67
N VAL A 173 15.45 -11.04 -19.42
CA VAL A 173 14.43 -11.65 -18.56
C VAL A 173 13.42 -10.58 -18.13
N PRO A 174 12.16 -10.59 -18.58
CA PRO A 174 11.16 -9.65 -18.08
C PRO A 174 10.72 -9.95 -16.64
N VAL A 175 10.34 -8.89 -15.94
CA VAL A 175 9.78 -8.96 -14.58
C VAL A 175 8.43 -8.25 -14.55
N ILE A 176 7.42 -8.88 -13.97
CA ILE A 176 6.17 -8.23 -13.56
C ILE A 176 6.11 -8.29 -12.04
N LEU A 177 6.01 -7.14 -11.39
CA LEU A 177 5.96 -7.08 -9.94
C LEU A 177 4.82 -6.20 -9.45
N SER A 178 4.09 -6.65 -8.43
CA SER A 178 3.16 -5.81 -7.67
C SER A 178 3.87 -5.25 -6.46
N SER A 179 3.66 -3.98 -6.15
CA SER A 179 4.15 -3.38 -4.91
C SER A 179 3.31 -2.16 -4.55
N HIS A 180 3.24 -1.86 -3.26
CA HIS A 180 2.76 -0.59 -2.73
C HIS A 180 3.89 0.38 -2.37
N ASP A 181 5.16 0.00 -2.56
CA ASP A 181 6.31 0.89 -2.38
C ASP A 181 6.60 1.65 -3.68
N ARG A 182 6.27 2.94 -3.67
CA ARG A 182 6.41 3.84 -4.82
C ARG A 182 7.86 4.04 -5.24
N ALA A 183 8.76 4.18 -4.25
CA ALA A 183 10.18 4.38 -4.52
C ALA A 183 10.83 3.11 -5.10
N PHE A 184 10.41 1.94 -4.62
CA PHE A 184 10.83 0.65 -5.16
C PHE A 184 10.35 0.45 -6.60
N LEU A 185 9.08 0.79 -6.88
CA LEU A 185 8.56 0.75 -8.25
C LEU A 185 9.36 1.68 -9.17
N ASP A 186 9.66 2.90 -8.76
CA ASP A 186 10.48 3.82 -9.57
C ASP A 186 11.91 3.32 -9.79
N ALA A 187 12.51 2.66 -8.78
CA ALA A 187 13.88 2.18 -8.84
C ALA A 187 14.05 0.89 -9.66
N THR A 188 12.98 0.09 -9.84
CA THR A 188 13.08 -1.27 -10.41
C THR A 188 12.24 -1.48 -11.66
N THR A 189 11.34 -0.54 -12.01
CA THR A 189 10.42 -0.67 -13.15
C THR A 189 10.65 0.38 -14.24
N ASN A 190 10.39 -0.01 -15.48
CA ASN A 190 10.46 0.87 -16.66
C ASN A 190 9.11 1.04 -17.37
N ARG A 191 8.10 0.25 -16.96
CA ARG A 191 6.71 0.32 -17.43
C ARG A 191 5.78 0.18 -16.23
N THR A 192 4.61 0.80 -16.29
CA THR A 192 3.60 0.73 -15.23
C THR A 192 2.25 0.38 -15.81
N LEU A 193 1.62 -0.66 -15.26
CA LEU A 193 0.24 -1.06 -15.55
C LEU A 193 -0.63 -0.66 -14.35
N PHE A 194 -1.62 0.21 -14.59
CA PHE A 194 -2.66 0.52 -13.61
C PHE A 194 -3.86 -0.38 -13.87
N LEU A 195 -4.07 -1.37 -13.01
CA LEU A 195 -5.16 -2.32 -13.11
C LEU A 195 -6.46 -1.71 -12.54
N ARG A 196 -7.41 -1.46 -13.43
CA ARG A 196 -8.72 -0.86 -13.13
C ARG A 196 -9.87 -1.75 -13.64
N PRO A 197 -11.11 -1.58 -13.15
CA PRO A 197 -12.25 -2.41 -13.53
C PRO A 197 -12.58 -2.47 -15.03
N GLU A 198 -12.41 -1.36 -15.76
CA GLU A 198 -12.82 -1.28 -17.17
C GLU A 198 -11.69 -0.91 -18.13
N GLN A 199 -10.76 -0.06 -17.70
CA GLN A 199 -9.71 0.48 -18.55
C GLN A 199 -8.42 0.48 -17.78
N SER A 200 -7.56 -0.49 -18.06
CA SER A 200 -6.28 -0.66 -17.38
C SER A 200 -5.14 -0.10 -18.26
N PRO A 201 -4.77 1.19 -18.11
CA PRO A 201 -3.75 1.80 -18.94
C PRO A 201 -2.36 1.28 -18.59
N VAL A 202 -1.52 1.19 -19.63
CA VAL A 202 -0.11 0.79 -19.51
C VAL A 202 0.75 1.92 -20.05
N PHE A 203 1.71 2.35 -19.26
CA PHE A 203 2.65 3.40 -19.62
C PHE A 203 4.06 2.83 -19.76
N ALA A 204 4.81 3.30 -20.75
CA ALA A 204 6.24 3.06 -20.86
C ALA A 204 7.06 4.01 -19.99
N LEU A 205 6.67 4.10 -18.72
CA LEU A 205 7.22 5.01 -17.73
C LEU A 205 7.30 4.28 -16.37
N PRO A 206 8.33 4.59 -15.54
CA PRO A 206 8.34 4.25 -14.12
C PRO A 206 7.15 4.87 -13.39
N TYR A 207 6.86 4.35 -12.19
CA TYR A 207 5.62 4.62 -11.46
C TYR A 207 5.28 6.11 -11.31
N SER A 208 6.16 6.96 -10.78
CA SER A 208 5.81 8.36 -10.48
C SER A 208 5.47 9.14 -11.75
N ARG A 209 6.19 8.89 -12.85
CA ARG A 209 5.93 9.53 -14.15
C ARG A 209 4.68 8.96 -14.80
N ALA A 210 4.43 7.66 -14.66
CA ALA A 210 3.23 7.02 -15.15
C ALA A 210 1.99 7.52 -14.39
N ARG A 211 2.11 7.76 -13.08
CA ARG A 211 1.04 8.31 -12.25
C ARG A 211 0.68 9.73 -12.66
N ALA A 212 1.67 10.61 -12.86
CA ALA A 212 1.42 11.95 -13.37
C ALA A 212 0.71 11.93 -14.75
N ALA A 213 1.15 11.05 -15.66
CA ALA A 213 0.51 10.89 -16.97
C ALA A 213 -0.94 10.37 -16.85
N LEU A 214 -1.20 9.46 -15.91
CA LEU A 214 -2.54 8.97 -15.61
C LEU A 214 -3.45 10.08 -15.07
N ASP A 215 -2.95 10.86 -14.11
CA ASP A 215 -3.70 11.97 -13.50
C ASP A 215 -4.05 13.04 -14.55
N GLU A 216 -3.16 13.31 -15.51
CA GLU A 216 -3.43 14.21 -16.64
C GLU A 216 -4.55 13.69 -17.55
N ILE A 217 -4.53 12.40 -17.87
CA ILE A 217 -5.57 11.73 -18.67
C ILE A 217 -6.90 11.78 -17.94
N ASP A 218 -6.94 11.37 -16.67
CA ASP A 218 -8.16 11.34 -15.86
C ASP A 218 -8.74 12.76 -15.70
N ALA A 219 -7.90 13.77 -15.48
CA ALA A 219 -8.34 15.16 -15.40
C ALA A 219 -8.87 15.68 -16.74
N ALA A 220 -8.28 15.28 -17.87
CA ALA A 220 -8.77 15.63 -19.19
C ALA A 220 -10.14 14.97 -19.49
N GLU A 221 -10.31 13.71 -19.11
CA GLU A 221 -11.57 12.98 -19.20
C GLU A 221 -12.65 13.61 -18.32
N ALA A 222 -12.32 13.99 -17.08
CA ALA A 222 -13.25 14.70 -16.19
C ALA A 222 -13.72 16.02 -16.80
N ARG A 223 -12.81 16.84 -17.33
CA ARG A 223 -13.15 18.09 -18.03
C ARG A 223 -13.98 17.86 -19.28
N ARG A 224 -13.77 16.76 -20.00
CA ARG A 224 -14.58 16.38 -21.16
C ARG A 224 -15.99 15.98 -20.72
N TYR A 225 -16.10 15.10 -19.74
CA TYR A 225 -17.36 14.67 -19.15
C TYR A 225 -18.21 15.86 -18.67
N GLU A 226 -17.62 16.79 -17.91
CA GLU A 226 -18.32 17.99 -17.46
C GLU A 226 -18.85 18.85 -18.61
N ARG A 227 -18.07 19.00 -19.68
CA ARG A 227 -18.48 19.76 -20.87
C ARG A 227 -19.61 19.07 -21.62
N ASP A 228 -19.51 17.76 -21.79
CA ASP A 228 -20.52 16.95 -22.48
C ASP A 228 -21.85 16.98 -21.70
N MET A 229 -21.80 16.84 -20.36
CA MET A 229 -22.96 16.93 -19.48
C MET A 229 -23.60 18.33 -19.48
N LYS A 230 -22.79 19.40 -19.40
CA LYS A 230 -23.31 20.78 -19.52
C LYS A 230 -23.99 21.02 -20.87
N THR A 231 -23.43 20.45 -21.95
CA THR A 231 -24.00 20.57 -23.30
C THR A 231 -25.32 19.81 -23.42
N ALA A 232 -25.40 18.59 -22.88
CA ALA A 232 -26.64 17.82 -22.84
C ALA A 232 -27.74 18.54 -22.03
N GLU A 233 -27.39 19.13 -20.88
CA GLU A 233 -28.32 19.91 -20.07
C GLU A 233 -28.86 21.14 -20.83
N GLN A 234 -27.99 21.87 -21.53
CA GLN A 234 -28.40 22.99 -22.38
C GLN A 234 -29.34 22.57 -23.51
N LEU A 235 -29.05 21.45 -24.19
CA LEU A 235 -29.91 20.89 -25.23
C LEU A 235 -31.29 20.50 -24.67
N ARG A 236 -31.34 19.92 -23.46
CA ARG A 236 -32.62 19.62 -22.79
C ARG A 236 -33.41 20.88 -22.43
N LYS A 237 -32.76 21.92 -21.91
CA LYS A 237 -33.41 23.22 -21.64
C LYS A 237 -33.98 23.84 -22.92
N GLN A 238 -33.23 23.81 -24.02
CA GLN A 238 -33.70 24.27 -25.33
C GLN A 238 -34.88 23.43 -25.84
N ALA A 239 -34.79 22.10 -25.73
CA ALA A 239 -35.88 21.20 -26.12
C ALA A 239 -37.14 21.46 -25.29
N ALA A 240 -37.03 21.66 -23.97
CA ALA A 240 -38.16 21.97 -23.11
C ALA A 240 -38.84 23.30 -23.48
N LYS A 241 -38.04 24.34 -23.76
CA LYS A 241 -38.56 25.64 -24.23
C LYS A 241 -39.28 25.51 -25.57
N LEU A 242 -38.69 24.80 -26.53
CA LEU A 242 -39.29 24.57 -27.85
C LEU A 242 -40.53 23.69 -27.78
N ASN A 243 -40.57 22.73 -26.86
CA ASN A 243 -41.75 21.89 -26.64
C ASN A 243 -42.94 22.72 -26.16
N ASN A 244 -42.73 23.60 -25.18
CA ASN A 244 -43.78 24.46 -24.65
C ASN A 244 -44.31 25.42 -25.73
N ILE A 245 -43.41 26.00 -26.55
CA ILE A 245 -43.81 26.87 -27.67
C ILE A 245 -44.54 26.07 -28.75
N GLY A 246 -44.03 24.88 -29.11
CA GLY A 246 -44.61 24.02 -30.14
C GLY A 246 -46.02 23.56 -29.82
N ILE A 247 -46.27 23.16 -28.57
CA ILE A 247 -47.61 22.76 -28.08
C ILE A 247 -48.57 23.96 -28.11
N ASN A 248 -48.13 25.14 -27.65
CA ASN A 248 -48.98 26.33 -27.61
C ASN A 248 -49.26 26.94 -29.00
N SER A 249 -48.41 26.68 -30.00
CA SER A 249 -48.51 27.24 -31.35
C SER A 249 -49.01 26.25 -32.42
N GLY A 250 -49.19 24.97 -32.07
CA GLY A 250 -49.60 23.92 -33.01
C GLY A 250 -48.57 23.62 -34.11
N SER A 251 -47.28 23.89 -33.87
CA SER A 251 -46.23 23.75 -34.88
C SER A 251 -45.55 22.38 -34.85
N ASP A 252 -45.90 21.52 -35.81
CA ASP A 252 -45.29 20.18 -35.97
C ASP A 252 -43.76 20.24 -36.15
N LEU A 253 -43.26 21.29 -36.82
CA LEU A 253 -41.82 21.48 -37.04
C LEU A 253 -41.06 21.67 -35.72
N LEU A 254 -41.65 22.39 -34.75
CA LEU A 254 -41.05 22.59 -33.43
C LEU A 254 -41.08 21.31 -32.58
N VAL A 255 -42.10 20.47 -32.76
CA VAL A 255 -42.20 19.15 -32.10
C VAL A 255 -41.12 18.20 -32.63
N VAL A 256 -40.92 18.13 -33.96
CA VAL A 256 -39.85 17.32 -34.58
C VAL A 256 -38.46 17.80 -34.12
N LYS A 257 -38.23 19.11 -34.11
CA LYS A 257 -36.95 19.70 -33.65
C LYS A 257 -36.69 19.42 -32.17
N THR A 258 -37.73 19.44 -31.35
CA THR A 258 -37.65 19.05 -29.92
C THR A 258 -37.21 17.60 -29.77
N LYS A 259 -37.78 16.67 -30.55
CA LYS A 259 -37.40 15.25 -30.54
C LYS A 259 -35.94 15.06 -30.94
N GLN A 260 -35.47 15.76 -31.98
CA GLN A 260 -34.07 15.72 -32.40
C GLN A 260 -33.11 16.24 -31.33
N LEU A 261 -33.44 17.35 -30.66
CA LEU A 261 -32.61 17.89 -29.58
C LEU A 261 -32.54 16.95 -28.38
N LYS A 262 -33.66 16.32 -28.00
CA LYS A 262 -33.69 15.30 -26.95
C LYS A 262 -32.81 14.10 -27.30
N GLN A 263 -32.93 13.56 -28.50
CA GLN A 263 -32.09 12.45 -28.97
C GLN A 263 -30.60 12.81 -28.99
N ARG A 264 -30.26 14.06 -29.32
CA ARG A 264 -28.87 14.52 -29.34
C ARG A 264 -28.31 14.68 -27.93
N ALA A 265 -29.12 15.12 -26.97
CA ALA A 265 -28.75 15.16 -25.55
C ALA A 265 -28.57 13.75 -24.98
N GLU A 266 -29.48 12.83 -25.29
CA GLU A 266 -29.42 11.42 -24.87
C GLU A 266 -28.15 10.74 -25.38
N LYS A 267 -27.81 10.90 -26.67
CA LYS A 267 -26.53 10.39 -27.22
C LYS A 267 -25.29 10.96 -26.55
N LEU A 268 -25.32 12.23 -26.13
CA LEU A 268 -24.20 12.84 -25.41
C LEU A 268 -24.08 12.28 -24.00
N GLU A 269 -25.20 12.06 -23.30
CA GLU A 269 -25.22 11.44 -21.97
C GLU A 269 -24.77 9.98 -22.01
N ASP A 270 -25.24 9.20 -22.99
CA ASP A 270 -24.86 7.79 -23.16
C ASP A 270 -23.37 7.62 -23.54
N ALA A 271 -22.82 8.56 -24.31
CA ALA A 271 -21.41 8.56 -24.67
C ALA A 271 -20.51 9.15 -23.58
N ALA A 272 -21.07 9.96 -22.67
CA ALA A 272 -20.34 10.59 -21.58
C ALA A 272 -20.07 9.56 -20.47
N LYS A 273 -18.82 9.09 -20.39
CA LYS A 273 -18.37 8.26 -19.28
C LYS A 273 -17.96 9.16 -18.12
N PRO A 274 -18.45 8.95 -16.88
CA PRO A 274 -17.90 9.65 -15.73
C PRO A 274 -16.41 9.34 -15.64
N ALA A 275 -15.61 10.33 -15.26
CA ALA A 275 -14.19 10.12 -14.99
C ALA A 275 -14.02 8.93 -14.04
N HIS A 276 -12.96 8.15 -14.23
CA HIS A 276 -12.66 7.05 -13.33
C HIS A 276 -12.42 7.63 -11.93
N LEU A 277 -13.46 7.55 -11.09
CA LEU A 277 -13.36 7.80 -9.67
C LEU A 277 -13.20 6.44 -9.03
N GLU A 278 -11.95 6.08 -8.74
CA GLU A 278 -11.69 5.02 -7.78
C GLU A 278 -12.34 5.50 -6.46
N ARG A 279 -13.51 4.93 -6.14
CA ARG A 279 -14.21 5.24 -4.90
C ARG A 279 -13.38 4.65 -3.78
N SER A 280 -12.38 5.39 -3.29
CA SER A 280 -11.69 5.02 -2.06
C SER A 280 -12.76 4.86 -0.99
N ALA A 281 -12.83 3.67 -0.41
CA ALA A 281 -13.82 3.32 0.59
C ALA A 281 -13.55 4.14 1.86
N GLY A 282 -14.22 5.30 1.97
CA GLY A 282 -14.10 6.23 3.07
C GLY A 282 -12.84 7.09 2.96
N ALA A 283 -13.00 8.37 2.62
CA ALA A 283 -11.90 9.33 2.73
C ALA A 283 -11.30 9.26 4.14
N ILE A 284 -9.99 9.02 4.22
CA ILE A 284 -9.24 9.15 5.47
C ILE A 284 -9.45 10.59 5.93
N ARG A 285 -9.96 10.76 7.15
CA ARG A 285 -10.19 12.06 7.76
C ARG A 285 -9.61 12.00 9.15
N LEU A 286 -8.58 12.79 9.41
CA LEU A 286 -8.06 12.95 10.75
C LEU A 286 -8.77 14.13 11.42
N ALA A 287 -8.93 14.06 12.73
CA ALA A 287 -9.48 15.14 13.52
C ALA A 287 -8.46 15.48 14.60
N ASN A 288 -8.28 16.77 14.87
CA ASN A 288 -7.29 17.25 15.82
C ASN A 288 -7.97 18.13 16.86
N ARG A 289 -7.74 17.83 18.15
CA ARG A 289 -8.12 18.72 19.25
C ARG A 289 -7.02 19.75 19.46
N GLY A 290 -7.38 21.02 19.55
CA GLY A 290 -6.42 22.07 19.88
C GLY A 290 -5.73 21.80 21.23
N THR A 291 -4.44 22.08 21.30
CA THR A 291 -3.65 22.11 22.55
C THR A 291 -2.96 23.45 22.66
N HIS A 292 -2.89 24.01 23.87
CA HIS A 292 -2.15 25.25 24.14
C HIS A 292 -0.68 24.98 24.50
N ALA A 293 -0.30 23.71 24.67
CA ALA A 293 1.04 23.31 25.04
C ALA A 293 1.96 23.27 23.82
N LYS A 294 2.97 24.15 23.79
CA LYS A 294 4.00 24.16 22.74
C LYS A 294 4.89 22.92 22.74
N VAL A 295 5.12 22.33 23.92
CA VAL A 295 5.88 21.09 24.10
C VAL A 295 4.91 19.99 24.54
N LEU A 296 4.85 18.93 23.76
CA LEU A 296 3.95 17.79 23.97
C LEU A 296 4.62 16.70 24.81
N VAL A 297 5.88 16.39 24.47
CA VAL A 297 6.68 15.37 25.16
C VAL A 297 8.10 15.89 25.40
N THR A 298 8.63 15.64 26.59
CA THR A 298 10.04 15.86 26.93
C THR A 298 10.72 14.53 27.19
N LEU A 299 11.89 14.33 26.56
CA LEU A 299 12.81 13.24 26.83
C LEU A 299 14.04 13.84 27.54
N ASP A 300 14.40 13.31 28.71
CA ASP A 300 15.50 13.78 29.54
C ASP A 300 16.47 12.64 29.83
N ASP A 301 17.47 12.50 28.95
CA ASP A 301 18.49 11.44 28.92
C ASP A 301 17.93 10.02 29.17
N THR A 302 16.77 9.73 28.59
CA THR A 302 16.09 8.44 28.76
C THR A 302 16.93 7.32 28.16
N ALA A 303 17.15 6.26 28.95
CA ALA A 303 17.80 5.05 28.50
C ALA A 303 16.75 4.11 27.86
N VAL A 304 16.92 3.78 26.58
CA VAL A 304 16.09 2.80 25.88
C VAL A 304 16.79 1.45 25.95
N THR A 305 16.12 0.47 26.55
CA THR A 305 16.66 -0.87 26.81
C THR A 305 15.80 -1.98 26.20
N THR A 306 16.43 -3.12 25.94
CA THR A 306 15.73 -4.38 25.64
C THR A 306 14.98 -4.91 26.87
N PRO A 307 14.05 -5.87 26.71
CA PRO A 307 13.35 -6.49 27.85
C PRO A 307 14.27 -7.15 28.88
N ASP A 308 15.42 -7.68 28.45
CA ASP A 308 16.49 -8.24 29.29
C ASP A 308 17.40 -7.17 29.93
N GLY A 309 17.15 -5.88 29.67
CA GLY A 309 17.85 -4.77 30.31
C GLY A 309 19.09 -4.25 29.57
N THR A 310 19.44 -4.84 28.42
CA THR A 310 20.57 -4.39 27.60
C THR A 310 20.30 -2.99 27.03
N LEU A 311 21.24 -2.07 27.21
CA LEU A 311 21.14 -0.69 26.69
C LEU A 311 21.24 -0.68 25.16
N LEU A 312 20.19 -0.17 24.50
CA LEU A 312 20.15 0.07 23.07
C LEU A 312 20.70 1.46 22.73
N PHE A 313 20.10 2.51 23.29
CA PHE A 313 20.58 3.88 23.13
C PHE A 313 20.09 4.82 24.23
N LYS A 314 20.69 6.01 24.30
CA LYS A 314 20.21 7.12 25.12
C LYS A 314 19.62 8.22 24.25
N THR A 315 18.50 8.80 24.67
CA THR A 315 17.81 9.86 23.93
C THR A 315 18.54 11.21 23.99
N GLY A 316 19.35 11.42 25.03
CA GLY A 316 19.76 12.77 25.44
C GLY A 316 18.54 13.62 25.82
N ARG A 317 18.72 14.94 25.90
CA ARG A 317 17.63 15.88 26.16
C ARG A 317 16.97 16.29 24.84
N GLN A 318 15.73 15.87 24.62
CA GLN A 318 14.95 16.13 23.41
C GLN A 318 13.54 16.58 23.75
N PHE A 319 12.91 17.29 22.81
CA PHE A 319 11.54 17.79 22.95
C PHE A 319 10.77 17.47 21.68
N ILE A 320 9.52 17.08 21.86
CA ILE A 320 8.52 16.96 20.78
C ILE A 320 7.58 18.14 20.95
N CYS A 321 7.56 19.02 19.97
CA CYS A 321 6.73 20.22 19.96
C CYS A 321 5.43 19.97 19.20
N GLN A 322 4.51 20.92 19.33
CA GLN A 322 3.37 20.99 18.42
C GLN A 322 3.87 21.22 16.97
N ASP A 323 3.18 20.62 16.01
CA ASP A 323 3.44 20.62 14.57
C ASP A 323 4.71 19.87 14.12
N ASP A 324 5.45 19.30 15.07
CA ASP A 324 6.56 18.38 14.78
C ASP A 324 6.00 17.10 14.16
N ARG A 325 6.46 16.74 12.97
CA ARG A 325 6.29 15.44 12.30
C ARG A 325 7.63 14.75 12.28
N ILE A 326 7.98 14.20 13.44
CA ILE A 326 9.29 13.60 13.69
C ILE A 326 9.35 12.21 13.10
N VAL A 327 10.33 11.95 12.24
CA VAL A 327 10.63 10.62 11.73
C VAL A 327 11.76 10.00 12.54
N LEU A 328 11.53 8.81 13.08
CA LEU A 328 12.53 8.04 13.80
C LEU A 328 13.23 7.04 12.88
N LEU A 329 14.45 7.38 12.48
CA LEU A 329 15.35 6.61 11.63
C LEU A 329 16.28 5.71 12.46
N GLY A 330 16.61 4.56 11.92
CA GLY A 330 17.54 3.62 12.55
C GLY A 330 17.41 2.22 11.95
N LEU A 331 18.50 1.46 12.05
CA LEU A 331 18.54 0.07 11.59
C LEU A 331 17.54 -0.81 12.36
N ASN A 332 17.25 -1.97 11.82
CA ASN A 332 16.42 -2.94 12.53
C ASN A 332 17.11 -3.44 13.80
N GLY A 333 16.32 -3.58 14.86
CA GLY A 333 16.85 -3.87 16.20
C GLY A 333 17.46 -2.66 16.93
N ALA A 334 17.54 -1.46 16.32
CA ALA A 334 18.08 -0.27 16.99
C ALA A 334 17.23 0.23 18.18
N GLY A 335 15.99 -0.25 18.33
CA GLY A 335 15.11 0.10 19.45
C GLY A 335 14.00 1.09 19.13
N LYS A 336 13.67 1.31 17.84
CA LYS A 336 12.58 2.20 17.39
C LYS A 336 11.25 1.90 18.09
N SER A 337 10.74 0.68 17.95
CA SER A 337 9.49 0.25 18.59
C SER A 337 9.57 0.24 20.12
N ARG A 338 10.77 0.12 20.71
CA ARG A 338 10.96 0.25 22.18
C ARG A 338 10.73 1.69 22.63
N LEU A 339 11.30 2.67 21.94
CA LEU A 339 11.05 4.08 22.23
C LEU A 339 9.57 4.44 22.04
N VAL A 340 8.96 3.97 20.95
CA VAL A 340 7.51 4.10 20.70
C VAL A 340 6.70 3.53 21.87
N THR A 341 7.00 2.31 22.31
CA THR A 341 6.30 1.69 23.45
C THR A 341 6.47 2.49 24.74
N MET A 342 7.69 2.99 25.02
CA MET A 342 7.97 3.80 26.20
C MET A 342 7.20 5.13 26.17
N LEU A 343 7.11 5.77 25.00
CA LEU A 343 6.32 6.99 24.79
C LEU A 343 4.83 6.72 25.00
N LYS A 344 4.28 5.65 24.40
CA LYS A 344 2.89 5.23 24.61
C LYS A 344 2.57 5.07 26.09
N GLN A 345 3.42 4.32 26.81
CA GLN A 345 3.25 4.11 28.26
C GLN A 345 3.30 5.40 29.06
N ALA A 346 4.23 6.31 28.75
CA ALA A 346 4.35 7.59 29.44
C ALA A 346 3.14 8.51 29.22
N ILE A 347 2.46 8.38 28.08
CA ILE A 347 1.26 9.16 27.74
C ILE A 347 0.00 8.55 28.36
N GLU A 348 -0.19 7.24 28.24
CA GLU A 348 -1.39 6.54 28.76
C GLU A 348 -1.37 6.34 30.27
N ARG A 349 -0.17 6.16 30.86
CA ARG A 349 0.01 5.88 32.29
C ARG A 349 1.17 6.72 32.84
N PRO A 350 0.98 8.03 33.02
CA PRO A 350 2.04 8.94 33.48
C PRO A 350 2.67 8.51 34.82
N GLU A 351 1.90 7.88 35.71
CA GLU A 351 2.38 7.43 37.03
C GLU A 351 3.32 6.22 36.96
N ALA A 352 3.25 5.44 35.87
CA ALA A 352 4.12 4.30 35.60
C ALA A 352 5.12 4.60 34.48
N ALA A 353 5.29 5.88 34.12
CA ALA A 353 6.14 6.30 33.01
C ALA A 353 7.61 5.93 33.28
N PRO A 354 8.35 5.50 32.23
CA PRO A 354 9.80 5.32 32.34
C PRO A 354 10.49 6.62 32.77
N ASN A 355 11.50 6.51 33.63
CA ASN A 355 12.30 7.66 34.08
C ASN A 355 12.83 8.46 32.88
N GLY A 356 12.58 9.76 32.87
CA GLY A 356 13.08 10.70 31.86
C GLY A 356 12.09 11.02 30.74
N ILE A 357 10.92 10.37 30.65
CA ILE A 357 9.87 10.75 29.69
C ILE A 357 8.75 11.49 30.43
N LYS A 358 8.41 12.69 29.97
CA LYS A 358 7.29 13.49 30.50
C LYS A 358 6.36 13.89 29.36
N ALA A 359 5.10 13.47 29.45
CA ALA A 359 4.03 13.89 28.55
C ALA A 359 3.15 14.96 29.20
N THR A 360 2.68 15.92 28.41
CA THR A 360 1.74 16.94 28.91
C THR A 360 0.36 16.32 29.17
N PRO A 361 -0.34 16.65 30.28
CA PRO A 361 -1.63 16.04 30.62
C PRO A 361 -2.77 16.26 29.61
N SER A 362 -2.67 17.30 28.76
CA SER A 362 -3.65 17.58 27.71
C SER A 362 -3.46 16.74 26.44
N LEU A 363 -2.45 15.86 26.41
CA LEU A 363 -2.13 15.04 25.25
C LEU A 363 -3.16 13.90 25.11
N VAL A 364 -3.79 13.83 23.94
CA VAL A 364 -4.69 12.76 23.52
C VAL A 364 -3.98 11.97 22.43
N LEU A 365 -3.59 10.74 22.77
CA LEU A 365 -2.79 9.88 21.90
C LEU A 365 -3.63 9.24 20.80
N GLY A 366 -3.18 9.40 19.56
CA GLY A 366 -3.56 8.57 18.43
C GLY A 366 -2.48 7.54 18.18
N TYR A 367 -2.64 6.33 18.69
CA TYR A 367 -1.67 5.26 18.47
C TYR A 367 -2.09 4.38 17.29
N GLY A 368 -1.23 4.29 16.29
CA GLY A 368 -1.34 3.36 15.17
C GLY A 368 -0.13 2.43 15.17
N ASP A 369 -0.36 1.14 15.39
CA ASP A 369 0.62 0.10 15.09
C ASP A 369 0.52 -0.32 13.61
N GLN A 370 1.07 -1.48 13.24
CA GLN A 370 0.98 -2.04 11.89
C GLN A 370 -0.47 -2.16 11.37
N ALA A 371 -1.47 -2.29 12.26
CA ALA A 371 -2.89 -2.34 11.91
C ALA A 371 -3.61 -0.98 12.07
N LEU A 372 -2.87 0.10 12.31
CA LEU A 372 -3.35 1.48 12.53
C LEU A 372 -4.29 1.64 13.73
N ALA A 373 -4.41 0.65 14.61
CA ALA A 373 -5.04 0.79 15.91
C ALA A 373 -4.77 -0.43 16.80
N ASP A 374 -4.61 -0.17 18.11
CA ASP A 374 -4.55 -1.17 19.19
C ASP A 374 -5.89 -1.90 19.32
N LEU A 375 -6.19 -2.81 18.38
CA LEU A 375 -7.46 -3.52 18.25
C LEU A 375 -7.28 -4.97 18.70
N ALA A 376 -8.14 -5.42 19.62
CA ALA A 376 -8.13 -6.81 20.04
C ALA A 376 -8.81 -7.68 18.98
N ASP A 377 -8.11 -8.70 18.48
CA ASP A 377 -8.62 -9.59 17.41
C ASP A 377 -9.94 -10.29 17.75
N ARG A 378 -10.23 -10.48 19.04
CA ARG A 378 -11.49 -11.08 19.53
C ARG A 378 -12.69 -10.14 19.51
N ASP A 379 -12.45 -8.83 19.51
CA ASP A 379 -13.53 -7.83 19.52
C ASP A 379 -14.16 -7.74 18.12
N THR A 380 -15.36 -7.17 18.03
CA THR A 380 -16.01 -6.88 16.74
C THR A 380 -15.86 -5.39 16.40
N PRO A 381 -15.88 -4.99 15.12
CA PRO A 381 -15.83 -3.58 14.75
C PRO A 381 -16.93 -2.76 15.43
N ILE A 382 -18.17 -3.26 15.41
CA ILE A 382 -19.30 -2.57 16.02
C ILE A 382 -19.17 -2.47 17.54
N GLY A 383 -18.78 -3.55 18.22
CA GLY A 383 -18.58 -3.57 19.66
C GLY A 383 -17.45 -2.63 20.08
N THR A 384 -16.39 -2.53 19.27
CA THR A 384 -15.27 -1.62 19.51
C THR A 384 -15.73 -0.17 19.43
N ILE A 385 -16.46 0.22 18.39
CA ILE A 385 -16.93 1.60 18.20
C ILE A 385 -17.92 2.01 19.29
N ILE A 386 -18.89 1.15 19.61
CA ILE A 386 -19.86 1.41 20.69
C ILE A 386 -19.14 1.58 22.03
N ARG A 387 -18.24 0.64 22.39
CA ARG A 387 -17.56 0.65 23.70
C ARG A 387 -16.59 1.82 23.85
N ARG A 388 -15.85 2.19 22.79
CA ARG A 388 -14.81 3.24 22.89
C ARG A 388 -15.35 4.65 22.80
N PHE A 389 -16.42 4.87 22.04
CA PHE A 389 -16.91 6.23 21.73
C PHE A 389 -18.33 6.50 22.24
N ASP A 390 -18.91 5.55 22.98
CA ASP A 390 -20.25 5.64 23.57
C ASP A 390 -21.32 6.08 22.55
N VAL A 391 -21.24 5.51 21.34
CA VAL A 391 -22.20 5.77 20.25
C VAL A 391 -23.26 4.69 20.20
N GLY A 392 -24.52 5.09 19.96
CA GLY A 392 -25.62 4.14 19.77
C GLY A 392 -25.42 3.24 18.54
N ASP A 393 -26.03 2.04 18.57
CA ASP A 393 -25.86 0.98 17.54
C ASP A 393 -26.09 1.50 16.11
N GLN A 394 -27.17 2.25 15.88
CA GLN A 394 -27.48 2.82 14.55
C GLN A 394 -26.36 3.74 14.04
N ARG A 395 -25.80 4.60 14.91
CA ARG A 395 -24.72 5.52 14.54
C ARG A 395 -23.42 4.76 14.30
N ALA A 396 -23.11 3.74 15.12
CA ALA A 396 -21.95 2.89 14.93
C ALA A 396 -21.99 2.17 13.56
N ARG A 397 -23.14 1.59 13.20
CA ARG A 397 -23.36 0.94 11.89
C ARG A 397 -23.17 1.92 10.74
N ALA A 398 -23.71 3.13 10.85
CA ALA A 398 -23.57 4.16 9.82
C ALA A 398 -22.10 4.60 9.64
N LEU A 399 -21.37 4.78 10.75
CA LEU A 399 -19.94 5.14 10.72
C LEU A 399 -19.09 4.03 10.06
N LEU A 400 -19.35 2.77 10.42
CA LEU A 400 -18.67 1.60 9.86
C LEU A 400 -19.01 1.39 8.39
N ALA A 401 -20.28 1.54 8.00
CA ALA A 401 -20.68 1.50 6.60
C ALA A 401 -19.99 2.60 5.77
N GLY A 402 -19.90 3.81 6.33
CA GLY A 402 -19.15 4.92 5.71
C GLY A 402 -17.64 4.68 5.59
N ALA A 403 -17.07 3.82 6.44
CA ALA A 403 -15.69 3.35 6.36
C ALA A 403 -15.54 2.11 5.43
N GLY A 404 -16.60 1.74 4.70
CA GLY A 404 -16.58 0.61 3.77
C GLY A 404 -16.70 -0.77 4.42
N MET A 405 -17.20 -0.86 5.65
CA MET A 405 -17.48 -2.15 6.30
C MET A 405 -18.92 -2.60 6.07
N THR A 406 -19.08 -3.78 5.45
CA THR A 406 -20.39 -4.39 5.26
C THR A 406 -21.00 -4.86 6.58
N VAL A 407 -22.32 -5.06 6.61
CA VAL A 407 -23.04 -5.49 7.82
C VAL A 407 -22.44 -6.77 8.40
N ASP A 408 -22.08 -7.73 7.56
CA ASP A 408 -21.44 -8.99 8.00
C ASP A 408 -20.07 -8.75 8.63
N MET A 409 -19.26 -7.85 8.07
CA MET A 409 -17.94 -7.53 8.62
C MET A 409 -18.04 -6.88 9.99
N GLN A 410 -19.08 -6.07 10.23
CA GLN A 410 -19.28 -5.34 11.48
C GLN A 410 -19.49 -6.27 12.69
N ALA A 411 -20.03 -7.47 12.47
CA ALA A 411 -20.32 -8.45 13.51
C ALA A 411 -19.25 -9.55 13.65
N LYS A 412 -18.32 -9.67 12.69
CA LYS A 412 -17.24 -10.67 12.75
C LYS A 412 -16.12 -10.22 13.68
N PRO A 413 -15.38 -11.18 14.29
CA PRO A 413 -14.16 -10.86 15.03
C PRO A 413 -13.16 -10.12 14.15
N ILE A 414 -12.52 -9.09 14.70
CA ILE A 414 -11.52 -8.27 13.99
C ILE A 414 -10.40 -9.14 13.44
N GLY A 415 -10.00 -10.21 14.14
CA GLY A 415 -8.97 -11.15 13.70
C GLY A 415 -9.25 -11.83 12.35
N GLN A 416 -10.52 -11.88 11.92
CA GLN A 416 -10.93 -12.45 10.63
C GLN A 416 -11.01 -11.43 9.49
N LEU A 417 -10.79 -10.14 9.78
CA LEU A 417 -10.75 -9.10 8.77
C LEU A 417 -9.42 -9.13 8.01
N SER A 418 -9.45 -8.76 6.73
CA SER A 418 -8.22 -8.57 5.95
C SER A 418 -7.41 -7.39 6.49
N GLY A 419 -6.11 -7.34 6.21
CA GLY A 419 -5.24 -6.24 6.64
C GLY A 419 -5.77 -4.86 6.24
N GLY A 420 -6.25 -4.71 5.00
CA GLY A 420 -6.87 -3.46 4.53
C GLY A 420 -8.19 -3.12 5.24
N GLN A 421 -8.98 -4.13 5.64
CA GLN A 421 -10.19 -3.90 6.46
C GLN A 421 -9.83 -3.48 7.89
N LYS A 422 -8.80 -4.09 8.50
CA LYS A 422 -8.27 -3.68 9.81
C LYS A 422 -7.74 -2.25 9.76
N ALA A 423 -6.97 -1.89 8.73
CA ALA A 423 -6.47 -0.53 8.54
C ALA A 423 -7.60 0.50 8.42
N ARG A 424 -8.68 0.20 7.68
CA ARG A 424 -9.87 1.06 7.62
C ARG A 424 -10.56 1.21 8.98
N LEU A 425 -10.66 0.13 9.77
CA LEU A 425 -11.17 0.20 11.14
C LEU A 425 -10.31 1.11 12.02
N GLY A 426 -8.99 0.89 11.96
CA GLY A 426 -8.02 1.65 12.74
C GLY A 426 -8.09 3.13 12.41
N MET A 427 -8.22 3.46 11.13
CA MET A 427 -8.40 4.83 10.68
C MET A 427 -9.72 5.46 11.17
N LEU A 428 -10.82 4.70 11.17
CA LEU A 428 -12.08 5.16 11.76
C LEU A 428 -11.93 5.41 13.26
N VAL A 429 -11.25 4.52 13.98
CA VAL A 429 -10.98 4.65 15.42
C VAL A 429 -10.12 5.89 15.68
N LEU A 430 -9.01 6.06 14.97
CA LEU A 430 -8.15 7.24 15.06
C LEU A 430 -8.93 8.53 14.81
N ARG A 431 -9.78 8.56 13.78
CA ARG A 431 -10.64 9.71 13.48
C ARG A 431 -11.57 10.07 14.63
N LEU A 432 -12.23 9.07 15.23
CA LEU A 432 -13.20 9.28 16.31
C LEU A 432 -12.52 9.63 17.65
N THR A 433 -11.26 9.23 17.83
CA THR A 433 -10.45 9.61 18.99
C THR A 433 -10.11 11.11 19.01
N GLU A 434 -10.06 11.75 17.83
CA GLU A 434 -9.65 13.16 17.66
C GLU A 434 -8.32 13.50 18.37
N PRO A 435 -7.24 12.72 18.13
CA PRO A 435 -6.00 12.87 18.87
C PRO A 435 -5.26 14.16 18.49
N ASN A 436 -4.47 14.67 19.42
CA ASN A 436 -3.60 15.84 19.22
C ASN A 436 -2.11 15.50 19.14
N PHE A 437 -1.77 14.24 19.35
CA PHE A 437 -0.46 13.70 19.08
C PHE A 437 -0.59 12.29 18.52
N TYR A 438 0.06 12.03 17.38
CA TYR A 438 0.03 10.73 16.71
C TYR A 438 1.35 9.99 16.92
N LEU A 439 1.25 8.72 17.29
CA LEU A 439 2.37 7.82 17.41
C LEU A 439 2.14 6.66 16.44
N LEU A 440 2.87 6.66 15.33
CA LEU A 440 2.62 5.80 14.18
C LEU A 440 3.81 4.87 13.94
N ASP A 441 3.64 3.57 14.12
CA ASP A 441 4.66 2.56 13.85
C ASP A 441 4.28 1.72 12.61
N GLU A 442 4.97 1.97 11.50
CA GLU A 442 4.72 1.41 10.17
C GLU A 442 3.28 1.59 9.65
N PRO A 443 2.77 2.85 9.58
CA PRO A 443 1.37 3.11 9.24
C PRO A 443 0.99 2.78 7.78
N THR A 444 1.96 2.52 6.90
CA THR A 444 1.74 2.30 5.46
C THR A 444 1.67 0.82 5.04
N ASN A 445 2.09 -0.12 5.90
CA ASN A 445 2.29 -1.54 5.55
C ASN A 445 1.04 -2.29 5.07
N HIS A 446 -0.16 -1.79 5.35
CA HIS A 446 -1.43 -2.40 4.95
C HIS A 446 -2.32 -1.47 4.12
N LEU A 447 -1.78 -0.32 3.74
CA LEU A 447 -2.44 0.64 2.87
C LEU A 447 -1.99 0.39 1.43
N ASP A 448 -2.96 0.47 0.51
CA ASP A 448 -2.62 0.63 -0.89
C ASP A 448 -2.06 2.04 -1.13
N ILE A 449 -1.52 2.27 -2.32
CA ILE A 449 -0.91 3.54 -2.70
C ILE A 449 -1.87 4.72 -2.47
N GLU A 450 -3.14 4.57 -2.83
CA GLU A 450 -4.15 5.62 -2.56
C GLU A 450 -4.37 5.85 -1.06
N GLY A 451 -4.44 4.77 -0.27
CA GLY A 451 -4.54 4.86 1.18
C GLY A 451 -3.33 5.56 1.81
N GLN A 452 -2.12 5.29 1.30
CA GLN A 452 -0.89 5.97 1.72
C GLN A 452 -0.98 7.47 1.40
N GLU A 453 -1.27 7.83 0.15
CA GLU A 453 -1.43 9.23 -0.28
C GLU A 453 -2.52 9.96 0.52
N ALA A 454 -3.64 9.28 0.81
CA ALA A 454 -4.71 9.83 1.63
C ALA A 454 -4.26 10.08 3.08
N LEU A 455 -3.47 9.18 3.67
CA LEU A 455 -2.91 9.37 5.01
C LEU A 455 -1.90 10.53 5.03
N GLU A 456 -1.00 10.59 4.05
CA GLU A 456 -0.03 11.69 3.88
C GLU A 456 -0.72 13.03 3.85
N ASN A 457 -1.70 13.18 2.94
CA ASN A 457 -2.45 14.41 2.77
C ASN A 457 -3.16 14.83 4.05
N GLN A 458 -3.68 13.87 4.82
CA GLN A 458 -4.37 14.16 6.08
C GLN A 458 -3.39 14.59 7.18
N LEU A 459 -2.25 13.93 7.33
CA LEU A 459 -1.22 14.32 8.30
C LEU A 459 -0.67 15.72 7.99
N MET A 460 -0.47 16.04 6.71
CA MET A 460 0.00 17.35 6.28
C MET A 460 -1.07 18.45 6.43
N ALA A 461 -2.29 18.22 5.91
CA ALA A 461 -3.36 19.23 5.92
C ALA A 461 -3.86 19.60 7.32
N HIS A 462 -3.75 18.68 8.29
CA HIS A 462 -4.15 18.91 9.68
C HIS A 462 -3.00 19.35 10.59
N GLU A 463 -1.80 19.60 10.04
CA GLU A 463 -0.59 19.94 10.78
C GLU A 463 -0.40 19.00 11.99
N ALA A 464 -0.62 17.70 11.76
CA ALA A 464 -0.64 16.73 12.83
C ALA A 464 0.73 16.70 13.53
N SER A 465 0.73 16.77 14.85
CA SER A 465 1.94 16.55 15.65
C SER A 465 2.14 15.05 15.78
N CYS A 466 3.27 14.50 15.31
CA CYS A 466 3.49 13.07 15.32
C CYS A 466 4.94 12.64 15.50
N LEU A 467 5.12 11.45 16.06
CA LEU A 467 6.34 10.65 15.93
C LEU A 467 6.01 9.44 15.07
N LEU A 468 6.72 9.27 13.96
CA LEU A 468 6.48 8.21 13.00
C LEU A 468 7.73 7.34 12.78
N VAL A 469 7.50 6.04 12.65
CA VAL A 469 8.46 5.03 12.18
C VAL A 469 7.88 4.46 10.90
N SER A 470 8.64 4.50 9.80
CA SER A 470 8.21 3.91 8.54
C SER A 470 9.41 3.48 7.70
N HIS A 471 9.25 2.37 6.98
CA HIS A 471 10.16 1.94 5.93
C HIS A 471 9.83 2.52 4.55
N ASP A 472 8.67 3.16 4.37
CA ASP A 472 8.29 3.81 3.10
C ASP A 472 9.05 5.14 2.93
N ARG A 473 10.04 5.14 2.03
CA ARG A 473 10.86 6.32 1.72
C ARG A 473 10.04 7.49 1.20
N SER A 474 9.02 7.23 0.39
CA SER A 474 8.16 8.27 -0.17
C SER A 474 7.30 8.91 0.93
N PHE A 475 6.74 8.10 1.82
CA PHE A 475 5.98 8.57 2.98
C PHE A 475 6.84 9.41 3.94
N VAL A 476 8.04 8.93 4.25
CA VAL A 476 9.00 9.65 5.11
C VAL A 476 9.35 11.02 4.53
N ARG A 477 9.63 11.10 3.22
CA ARG A 477 9.97 12.35 2.52
C ARG A 477 8.80 13.33 2.46
N ALA A 478 7.58 12.81 2.26
CA ALA A 478 6.38 13.65 2.16
C ALA A 478 5.94 14.22 3.51
N VAL A 479 5.93 13.41 4.56
CA VAL A 479 5.33 13.77 5.86
C VAL A 479 6.34 14.38 6.82
N GLY A 480 7.57 13.87 6.85
CA GLY A 480 8.58 14.25 7.83
C GLY A 480 9.07 15.70 7.70
N ASN A 481 9.06 16.44 8.79
CA ASN A 481 9.68 17.79 8.86
C ASN A 481 10.86 17.87 9.84
N ARG A 482 11.09 16.80 10.62
CA ARG A 482 12.18 16.69 11.59
C ARG A 482 12.61 15.23 11.67
N PHE A 483 13.91 14.97 11.76
CA PHE A 483 14.45 13.61 11.66
C PHE A 483 15.32 13.28 12.87
N TRP A 484 14.99 12.21 13.56
CA TRP A 484 15.81 11.64 14.62
C TRP A 484 16.41 10.33 14.16
N GLN A 485 17.72 10.19 14.26
CA GLN A 485 18.44 8.99 13.88
C GLN A 485 19.08 8.34 15.10
N ILE A 486 18.88 7.03 15.25
CA ILE A 486 19.60 6.23 16.23
C ILE A 486 20.95 5.84 15.63
N GLU A 487 22.03 6.45 16.11
CA GLU A 487 23.39 6.17 15.65
C GLU A 487 24.32 6.00 16.86
N LYS A 488 25.19 4.98 16.85
CA LYS A 488 26.21 4.75 17.89
C LYS A 488 25.65 4.80 19.32
N LYS A 489 24.51 4.14 19.54
CA LYS A 489 23.78 4.09 20.83
C LYS A 489 23.31 5.46 21.35
N ARG A 490 23.11 6.44 20.47
CA ARG A 490 22.57 7.76 20.79
C ARG A 490 21.46 8.14 19.81
N LEU A 491 20.50 8.92 20.29
CA LEU A 491 19.52 9.58 19.43
C LEU A 491 20.05 10.96 19.04
N VAL A 492 20.28 11.16 17.75
CA VAL A 492 20.75 12.44 17.19
C VAL A 492 19.72 13.01 16.24
N GLN A 493 19.63 14.34 16.16
CA GLN A 493 18.82 14.99 15.14
C GLN A 493 19.65 15.17 13.87
N VAL A 494 19.06 14.85 12.72
CA VAL A 494 19.68 15.01 11.40
C VAL A 494 18.82 15.95 10.55
N GLU A 495 19.44 16.57 9.54
CA GLU A 495 18.76 17.54 8.67
C GLU A 495 17.81 16.88 7.67
N SER A 496 18.14 15.67 7.20
CA SER A 496 17.36 14.96 6.20
C SER A 496 17.50 13.44 6.36
N PRO A 497 16.56 12.63 5.83
CA PRO A 497 16.62 11.18 5.89
C PRO A 497 17.56 10.59 4.82
N GLU A 498 18.02 11.39 3.85
CA GLU A 498 18.77 10.89 2.69
C GLU A 498 20.12 10.28 3.06
N GLY A 499 20.81 10.84 4.05
CA GLY A 499 22.06 10.25 4.56
C GLY A 499 21.85 8.85 5.13
N PHE A 500 20.73 8.63 5.83
CA PHE A 500 20.35 7.31 6.33
C PHE A 500 19.96 6.38 5.18
N PHE A 501 19.14 6.83 4.23
CA PHE A 501 18.74 6.03 3.07
C PHE A 501 19.94 5.58 2.23
N ALA A 502 20.91 6.46 1.98
CA ALA A 502 22.14 6.12 1.28
C ALA A 502 22.98 5.10 2.06
N SER A 503 23.09 5.26 3.38
CA SER A 503 23.86 4.33 4.23
C SER A 503 23.25 2.93 4.36
N VAL A 504 21.97 2.78 4.03
CA VAL A 504 21.27 1.50 4.04
C VAL A 504 21.27 0.84 2.66
N ALA A 505 21.53 1.62 1.60
CA ALA A 505 21.53 1.18 0.22
C ALA A 505 22.92 0.80 -0.33
N GLY A 506 23.99 1.12 0.38
CA GLY A 506 25.37 0.76 0.05
C GLY A 506 26.07 0.14 1.25
#